data_AF-A0A7S0QK46-F1
#
_entry.id   AF-A0A7S0QK46-F1
#
_cell.length_a   1.000
_cell.length_b   1.000
_cell.length_c   1.000
_cell.angle_alpha   90.00
_cell.angle_beta   90.00
_cell.angle_gamma   90.00
#
_symmetry.space_group_name_H-M   'P 1'
#
loop_
_entity.id
_entity.type
_entity.pdbx_description
1 polymer ?
#
loop_
_entity_poly.entity_id
_entity_poly.type
_entity_poly.pdbx_seq_one_letter_code
_entity_poly.pdbx_strand_id
1 'polypeptide(L)'
;TYVSRLQPMRCLLVLAVIQLLALSIEKRETKRLIYTCMAISSMCMVCVVCRSSAFSSMYLGMGGAQKYLQDKGLRLVDLGGAMVVYEIIGMAIMLTVWWICFLVQPVQNGLLQPIFNLLKSNEPKDETNSLLSKADRFYKELMSFSKKNFEGLARRIGVDPVRLTMSYAEGSLFRSLLKPLLMPLKLYGAYAVVTSDTFKIGVDYALSLCHGIS
;
A
#
# COMPACT_ATOMS: atom_id res chain seq x y z
N THR A 1 38.00 -9.67 -4.11
CA THR A 1 37.27 -8.42 -3.79
C THR A 1 36.11 -8.08 -4.73
N TYR A 2 35.80 -8.87 -5.78
CA TYR A 2 34.60 -8.67 -6.62
C TYR A 2 33.44 -9.65 -6.36
N VAL A 3 33.66 -10.70 -5.57
CA VAL A 3 32.66 -11.76 -5.31
C VAL A 3 31.61 -11.33 -4.27
N SER A 4 31.88 -10.30 -3.46
CA SER A 4 31.02 -9.87 -2.34
C SER A 4 29.85 -8.96 -2.73
N ARG A 5 29.74 -8.51 -4.00
CA ARG A 5 28.62 -7.66 -4.46
C ARG A 5 27.52 -8.43 -5.21
N LEU A 6 27.71 -9.72 -5.49
CA LEU A 6 26.70 -10.53 -6.21
C LEU A 6 25.67 -11.23 -5.30
N GLN A 7 25.92 -11.29 -3.98
CA GLN A 7 24.98 -11.90 -3.02
C GLN A 7 23.65 -11.14 -2.82
N PRO A 8 23.59 -9.80 -2.71
CA PRO A 8 22.31 -9.11 -2.45
C PRO A 8 21.32 -9.23 -3.62
N MET A 9 21.84 -9.30 -4.85
CA MET A 9 21.03 -9.48 -6.07
C MET A 9 20.40 -10.88 -6.13
N ARG A 10 21.13 -11.92 -5.70
CA ARG A 10 20.60 -13.30 -5.65
C ARG A 10 19.52 -13.47 -4.58
N CYS A 11 19.66 -12.80 -3.43
CA CYS A 11 18.60 -12.79 -2.40
C CYS A 11 17.34 -12.06 -2.89
N LEU A 12 17.47 -10.92 -3.57
CA LEU A 12 16.33 -10.20 -4.15
C LEU A 12 15.62 -11.01 -5.24
N LEU A 13 16.38 -11.73 -6.07
CA LEU A 13 15.80 -12.58 -7.11
C LEU A 13 15.08 -13.80 -6.52
N VAL A 14 15.66 -14.44 -5.48
CA VAL A 14 15.02 -15.54 -4.76
C VAL A 14 13.78 -15.06 -3.99
N LEU A 15 13.79 -13.86 -3.41
CA LEU A 15 12.62 -13.25 -2.76
C LEU A 15 11.53 -12.86 -3.75
N ALA A 16 11.89 -12.33 -4.92
CA ALA A 16 10.95 -12.05 -6.00
C ALA A 16 10.32 -13.34 -6.54
N VAL A 17 11.12 -14.41 -6.69
CA VAL A 17 10.65 -15.74 -7.11
C VAL A 17 9.78 -16.39 -6.03
N ILE A 18 10.10 -16.24 -4.74
CA ILE A 18 9.25 -16.73 -3.63
C ILE A 18 7.94 -15.93 -3.56
N GLN A 19 7.95 -14.61 -3.80
CA GLN A 19 6.73 -13.81 -3.89
C GLN A 19 5.88 -14.19 -5.11
N LEU A 20 6.51 -14.46 -6.26
CA LEU A 20 5.84 -14.95 -7.47
C LEU A 20 5.29 -16.38 -7.31
N LEU A 21 6.00 -17.26 -6.60
CA LEU A 21 5.55 -18.61 -6.25
C LEU A 21 4.42 -18.58 -5.21
N ALA A 22 4.49 -17.69 -4.21
CA ALA A 22 3.43 -17.46 -3.23
C ALA A 22 2.18 -16.79 -3.84
N LEU A 23 2.34 -16.03 -4.93
CA LEU A 23 1.25 -15.53 -5.76
C LEU A 23 0.66 -16.60 -6.68
N SER A 24 1.43 -17.64 -7.01
CA SER A 24 1.01 -18.73 -7.91
C SER A 24 0.31 -19.87 -7.17
N ILE A 25 0.50 -19.99 -5.85
CA ILE A 25 -0.18 -20.95 -4.99
C ILE A 25 -1.36 -20.27 -4.29
N GLU A 26 -2.54 -20.87 -4.44
CA GLU A 26 -3.76 -20.69 -3.63
C GLU A 26 -4.88 -19.69 -4.03
N LYS A 27 -5.86 -20.33 -4.68
CA LYS A 27 -7.32 -20.26 -4.43
C LYS A 27 -7.70 -20.17 -2.94
N ARG A 28 -8.91 -19.65 -2.69
CA ARG A 28 -9.70 -19.58 -1.43
C ARG A 28 -9.44 -18.39 -0.48
N GLU A 29 -9.91 -17.27 -1.01
CA GLU A 29 -10.46 -15.99 -0.51
C GLU A 29 -10.45 -15.50 0.95
N THR A 30 -10.36 -16.30 2.02
CA THR A 30 -10.38 -15.71 3.39
C THR A 30 -9.05 -15.76 4.11
N LYS A 31 -8.04 -16.45 3.56
CA LYS A 31 -6.68 -16.48 4.11
C LYS A 31 -5.79 -15.36 3.58
N ARG A 32 -6.16 -14.68 2.48
CA ARG A 32 -5.29 -13.67 1.82
C ARG A 32 -4.94 -12.47 2.68
N LEU A 33 -5.83 -12.03 3.58
CA LEU A 33 -5.58 -10.87 4.43
C LEU A 33 -4.59 -11.20 5.57
N ILE A 34 -4.71 -12.41 6.15
CA ILE A 34 -3.76 -12.93 7.14
C ILE A 34 -2.40 -13.21 6.50
N TYR A 35 -2.36 -13.80 5.29
CA TYR A 35 -1.10 -14.08 4.59
C TYR A 35 -0.42 -12.83 4.03
N THR A 36 -1.15 -11.80 3.60
CA THR A 36 -0.52 -10.50 3.25
C THR A 36 -0.07 -9.74 4.50
N CYS A 37 -0.78 -9.80 5.62
CA CYS A 37 -0.28 -9.28 6.89
C CYS A 37 0.95 -10.05 7.39
N MET A 38 0.97 -11.39 7.26
CA MET A 38 2.13 -12.21 7.61
C MET A 38 3.30 -12.05 6.63
N ALA A 39 3.03 -11.85 5.34
CA ALA A 39 4.06 -11.60 4.33
C ALA A 39 4.63 -10.17 4.42
N ILE A 40 3.81 -9.18 4.77
CA ILE A 40 4.27 -7.81 5.02
C ILE A 40 5.01 -7.75 6.37
N SER A 41 4.51 -8.44 7.40
CA SER A 41 5.21 -8.60 8.68
C SER A 41 6.53 -9.36 8.51
N SER A 42 6.56 -10.44 7.72
CA SER A 42 7.78 -11.21 7.46
C SER A 42 8.74 -10.46 6.53
N MET A 43 8.28 -9.67 5.57
CA MET A 43 9.12 -8.79 4.75
C MET A 43 9.68 -7.61 5.56
N CYS A 44 8.91 -7.04 6.49
CA CYS A 44 9.41 -6.06 7.45
C CYS A 44 10.42 -6.68 8.42
N MET A 45 10.16 -7.89 8.92
CA MET A 45 11.09 -8.66 9.76
C MET A 45 12.35 -9.05 8.98
N VAL A 46 12.25 -9.42 7.71
CA VAL A 46 13.41 -9.77 6.86
C VAL A 46 14.18 -8.52 6.45
N CYS A 47 13.55 -7.37 6.22
CA CYS A 47 14.27 -6.11 6.02
C CYS A 47 14.98 -5.63 7.29
N VAL A 48 14.38 -5.86 8.47
CA VAL A 48 15.03 -5.64 9.76
C VAL A 48 16.18 -6.63 9.96
N VAL A 49 15.96 -7.93 9.74
CA VAL A 49 16.94 -9.03 9.91
C VAL A 49 18.07 -8.99 8.87
N CYS A 50 17.82 -8.58 7.63
CA CYS A 50 18.85 -8.40 6.59
C CYS A 50 19.65 -7.10 6.77
N ARG A 51 19.10 -6.09 7.44
CA ARG A 51 19.90 -4.98 7.99
C ARG A 51 20.58 -5.37 9.30
N SER A 52 20.11 -6.43 9.97
CA SER A 52 20.63 -6.97 11.23
C SER A 52 21.48 -8.24 11.08
N SER A 53 22.00 -8.57 9.90
CA SER A 53 23.11 -9.54 9.82
C SER A 53 24.40 -9.01 10.48
N ALA A 54 24.37 -7.81 11.07
CA ALA A 54 25.32 -7.30 12.04
C ALA A 54 24.72 -7.00 13.44
N PHE A 55 23.42 -7.25 13.67
CA PHE A 55 22.75 -6.93 14.94
C PHE A 55 21.87 -8.10 15.43
N SER A 56 22.39 -8.73 16.47
CA SER A 56 21.89 -9.89 17.19
C SER A 56 20.37 -9.93 17.43
N SER A 57 19.78 -11.09 17.14
CA SER A 57 18.37 -11.49 17.23
C SER A 57 17.72 -11.42 18.64
N MET A 58 18.32 -10.70 19.60
CA MET A 58 17.87 -10.67 21.01
C MET A 58 17.08 -9.41 21.40
N TYR A 59 16.93 -8.41 20.49
CA TYR A 59 16.25 -7.13 20.77
C TYR A 59 14.92 -6.93 20.02
N LEU A 60 14.28 -7.99 19.53
CA LEU A 60 12.99 -7.91 18.81
C LEU A 60 11.75 -8.00 19.72
N GLY A 61 11.92 -7.85 21.04
CA GLY A 61 10.82 -7.56 21.95
C GLY A 61 10.46 -6.06 21.93
N MET A 62 9.25 -5.69 22.37
CA MET A 62 8.82 -4.28 22.50
C MET A 62 9.87 -3.38 23.18
N GLY A 63 10.68 -3.92 24.09
CA GLY A 63 11.77 -3.20 24.75
C GLY A 63 12.89 -2.72 23.82
N GLY A 64 13.19 -3.44 22.73
CA GLY A 64 14.24 -3.02 21.79
C GLY A 64 13.81 -1.88 20.88
N ALA A 65 12.56 -1.89 20.41
CA ALA A 65 11.99 -0.78 19.65
C ALA A 65 11.90 0.50 20.52
N GLN A 66 11.47 0.35 21.79
CA GLN A 66 11.44 1.45 22.74
C GLN A 66 12.83 2.02 23.01
N LYS A 67 13.84 1.16 23.21
CA LYS A 67 15.22 1.59 23.43
C LYS A 67 15.79 2.32 22.21
N TYR A 68 15.53 1.83 21.00
CA TYR A 68 15.92 2.50 19.76
C TYR A 68 15.27 3.89 19.61
N LEU A 69 13.99 4.02 19.94
CA LEU A 69 13.29 5.31 19.92
C LEU A 69 13.87 6.27 20.97
N GLN A 70 14.14 5.78 22.18
CA GLN A 70 14.81 6.56 23.23
C GLN A 70 16.21 7.01 22.81
N ASP A 71 17.00 6.13 22.17
CA ASP A 71 18.33 6.46 21.64
C ASP A 71 18.28 7.52 20.52
N LYS A 72 17.13 7.64 19.85
CA LYS A 72 16.84 8.70 18.85
C LYS A 72 16.17 9.93 19.44
N GLY A 73 15.95 9.98 20.76
CA GLY A 73 15.28 11.08 21.44
C GLY A 73 13.78 11.17 21.16
N LEU A 74 13.16 10.11 20.65
CA LEU A 74 11.73 10.05 20.35
C LEU A 74 10.97 9.42 21.52
N ARG A 75 9.85 10.03 21.92
CA ARG A 75 8.97 9.45 22.94
C ARG A 75 8.03 8.44 22.29
N LEU A 76 7.61 7.42 23.05
CA LEU A 76 6.65 6.42 22.56
C LEU A 76 5.30 7.06 22.16
N VAL A 77 4.94 8.18 22.78
CA VAL A 77 3.71 8.94 22.50
C VAL A 77 3.74 9.53 21.09
N ASP A 78 4.91 9.94 20.61
CA ASP A 78 5.10 10.51 19.27
C ASP A 78 4.85 9.47 18.16
N LEU A 79 5.08 8.19 18.47
CA LEU A 79 4.80 7.08 17.56
C LEU A 79 3.30 6.96 17.27
N GLY A 80 2.45 7.19 18.28
CA GLY A 80 1.00 7.20 18.11
C GLY A 80 0.56 8.31 17.16
N GLY A 81 1.08 9.54 17.36
CA GLY A 81 0.81 10.67 16.46
C GLY A 81 1.31 10.41 15.04
N ALA A 82 2.51 9.85 14.89
CA ALA A 82 3.07 9.48 13.59
C ALA A 82 2.19 8.47 12.83
N MET A 83 1.60 7.49 13.54
CA MET A 83 0.70 6.51 12.94
C MET A 83 -0.60 7.14 12.44
N VAL A 84 -1.17 8.09 13.19
CA VAL A 84 -2.37 8.83 12.75
C VAL A 84 -2.08 9.65 11.51
N VAL A 85 -0.95 10.38 11.49
CA VAL A 85 -0.53 11.16 10.31
C VAL A 85 -0.29 10.25 9.11
N TYR A 86 0.34 9.09 9.30
CA TYR A 86 0.57 8.09 8.26
C TYR A 86 -0.74 7.63 7.59
N GLU A 87 -1.78 7.37 8.39
CA GLU A 87 -3.09 6.97 7.87
C GLU A 87 -3.79 8.14 7.15
N ILE A 88 -3.74 9.36 7.69
CA ILE A 88 -4.33 10.55 7.06
C ILE A 88 -3.70 10.82 5.69
N ILE A 89 -2.36 10.79 5.59
CA ILE A 89 -1.65 10.94 4.31
C ILE A 89 -2.10 9.84 3.34
N GLY A 90 -2.23 8.62 3.82
CA GLY A 90 -2.72 7.51 3.01
C GLY A 90 -4.13 7.71 2.46
N MET A 91 -5.05 8.17 3.30
CA MET A 91 -6.43 8.47 2.89
C MET A 91 -6.47 9.64 1.91
N ALA A 92 -5.68 10.69 2.14
CA ALA A 92 -5.58 11.84 1.24
C ALA A 92 -5.09 11.42 -0.15
N ILE A 93 -4.02 10.63 -0.26
CA ILE A 93 -3.51 10.13 -1.54
C ILE A 93 -4.56 9.26 -2.25
N MET A 94 -5.28 8.40 -1.52
CA MET A 94 -6.33 7.58 -2.12
C MET A 94 -7.48 8.43 -2.68
N LEU A 95 -7.90 9.45 -1.93
CA LEU A 95 -8.95 10.37 -2.35
C LEU A 95 -8.53 11.20 -3.57
N THR A 96 -7.29 11.69 -3.61
CA THR A 96 -6.80 12.45 -4.78
C THR A 96 -6.69 11.57 -6.01
N VAL A 97 -6.18 10.34 -5.90
CA VAL A 97 -6.15 9.38 -7.00
C VAL A 97 -7.56 9.07 -7.49
N TRP A 98 -8.51 8.81 -6.57
CA TRP A 98 -9.89 8.53 -6.94
C TRP A 98 -10.56 9.73 -7.62
N TRP A 99 -10.32 10.95 -7.12
CA TRP A 99 -10.78 12.19 -7.73
C TRP A 99 -10.24 12.36 -9.15
N ILE A 100 -8.94 12.11 -9.36
CA ILE A 100 -8.31 12.18 -10.67
C ILE A 100 -8.92 11.12 -11.61
N CYS A 101 -9.12 9.87 -11.16
CA CYS A 101 -9.79 8.85 -11.96
C CYS A 101 -11.23 9.25 -12.32
N PHE A 102 -11.95 9.92 -11.42
CA PHE A 102 -13.31 10.40 -11.70
C PHE A 102 -13.35 11.49 -12.78
N LEU A 103 -12.36 12.40 -12.77
CA LEU A 103 -12.27 13.47 -13.76
C LEU A 103 -11.74 12.97 -15.12
N VAL A 104 -10.67 12.18 -15.10
CA VAL A 104 -9.91 11.80 -16.31
C VAL A 104 -10.41 10.50 -16.94
N GLN A 105 -11.01 9.58 -16.17
CA GLN A 105 -11.48 8.26 -16.64
C GLN A 105 -10.49 7.56 -17.60
N PRO A 106 -9.25 7.28 -17.15
CA PRO A 106 -8.15 6.82 -18.01
C PRO A 106 -8.46 5.57 -18.84
N VAL A 107 -9.34 4.67 -18.39
CA VAL A 107 -9.73 3.50 -19.18
C VAL A 107 -10.64 3.90 -20.34
N GLN A 108 -11.62 4.78 -20.10
CA GLN A 108 -12.54 5.24 -21.15
C GLN A 108 -11.84 6.09 -22.21
N ASN A 109 -10.89 6.93 -21.76
CA ASN A 109 -10.07 7.76 -22.64
C ASN A 109 -8.96 6.99 -23.38
N GLY A 110 -8.90 5.67 -23.21
CA GLY A 110 -7.95 4.82 -23.91
C GLY A 110 -6.49 4.99 -23.47
N LEU A 111 -6.23 5.68 -22.35
CA LEU A 111 -4.88 5.94 -21.85
C LEU A 111 -4.14 4.64 -21.48
N LEU A 112 -4.89 3.59 -21.15
CA LEU A 112 -4.39 2.25 -20.85
C LEU A 112 -4.37 1.31 -22.07
N GLN A 113 -4.91 1.71 -23.23
CA GLN A 113 -4.88 0.88 -24.45
C GLN A 113 -3.47 0.42 -24.86
N PRO A 114 -2.40 1.23 -24.82
CA PRO A 114 -1.08 0.74 -25.23
C PRO A 114 -0.58 -0.39 -24.32
N ILE A 115 -0.87 -0.33 -23.02
CA ILE A 115 -0.53 -1.40 -22.07
C ILE A 115 -1.32 -2.66 -22.39
N PHE A 116 -2.61 -2.55 -22.67
CA PHE A 116 -3.43 -3.70 -23.07
C PHE A 116 -2.97 -4.30 -24.40
N ASN A 117 -2.58 -3.48 -25.37
CA ASN A 117 -2.07 -3.94 -26.66
C ASN A 117 -0.71 -4.65 -26.50
N LEU A 118 0.17 -4.14 -25.64
CA LEU A 118 1.44 -4.79 -25.30
C LEU A 118 1.23 -6.11 -24.56
N LEU A 119 0.24 -6.18 -23.65
CA LEU A 119 -0.13 -7.43 -22.98
C LEU A 119 -0.64 -8.46 -23.99
N LYS A 120 -1.52 -8.03 -24.89
CA LYS A 120 -2.14 -8.89 -25.91
C LYS A 120 -1.13 -9.40 -26.95
N SER A 121 -0.09 -8.61 -27.25
CA SER A 121 0.95 -9.01 -28.22
C SER A 121 1.93 -10.06 -27.69
N ASN A 122 2.06 -10.21 -26.36
CA ASN A 122 3.02 -11.13 -25.75
C ASN A 122 2.41 -12.48 -25.35
N GLU A 123 1.10 -12.69 -25.58
CA GLU A 123 0.47 -13.98 -25.28
C GLU A 123 0.76 -15.00 -26.39
N PRO A 124 1.53 -16.08 -26.12
CA PRO A 124 1.69 -17.19 -27.05
C PRO A 124 0.33 -17.87 -27.25
N LYS A 125 -0.06 -18.06 -28.52
CA LYS A 125 -1.42 -18.42 -28.98
C LYS A 125 -1.99 -19.72 -28.39
N ASP A 126 -1.18 -20.58 -27.77
CA ASP A 126 -1.57 -21.98 -27.55
C ASP A 126 -1.85 -22.40 -26.09
N GLU A 127 -1.68 -21.54 -25.08
CA GLU A 127 -1.93 -21.98 -23.67
C GLU A 127 -2.50 -20.92 -22.70
N THR A 128 -2.76 -19.70 -23.16
CA THR A 128 -2.87 -18.50 -22.28
C THR A 128 -4.28 -17.93 -22.11
N ASN A 129 -5.32 -18.76 -22.16
CA ASN A 129 -6.67 -18.33 -21.75
C ASN A 129 -6.82 -18.08 -20.22
N SER A 130 -5.74 -18.06 -19.42
CA SER A 130 -5.88 -18.03 -17.95
C SER A 130 -5.65 -16.66 -17.31
N LEU A 131 -4.77 -15.79 -17.81
CA LEU A 131 -4.46 -14.52 -17.12
C LEU A 131 -5.37 -13.39 -17.56
N LEU A 132 -5.50 -13.16 -18.87
CA LEU A 132 -6.40 -12.13 -19.38
C LEU A 132 -7.86 -12.41 -18.99
N SER A 133 -8.28 -13.68 -19.07
CA SER A 133 -9.63 -14.07 -18.67
C SER A 133 -9.85 -13.96 -17.15
N LYS A 134 -8.82 -14.14 -16.32
CA LYS A 134 -8.88 -13.87 -14.88
C LYS A 134 -9.01 -12.38 -14.61
N ALA A 135 -8.25 -11.53 -15.31
CA ALA A 135 -8.34 -10.08 -15.18
C ALA A 135 -9.73 -9.58 -15.59
N ASP A 136 -10.28 -10.09 -16.71
CA ASP A 136 -11.63 -9.73 -17.17
C ASP A 136 -12.72 -10.21 -16.20
N ARG A 137 -12.60 -11.44 -15.65
CA ARG A 137 -13.51 -11.93 -14.61
C ARG A 137 -13.44 -11.08 -13.34
N PHE A 138 -12.23 -10.78 -12.86
CA PHE A 138 -12.02 -9.95 -11.69
C PHE A 138 -12.60 -8.55 -11.89
N TYR A 139 -12.42 -7.97 -13.07
CA TYR A 139 -12.98 -6.69 -13.44
C TYR A 139 -14.52 -6.71 -13.43
N LYS A 140 -15.14 -7.73 -14.06
CA LYS A 140 -16.60 -7.90 -14.06
C LYS A 140 -17.16 -8.08 -12.65
N GLU A 141 -16.48 -8.85 -11.81
CA GLU A 141 -16.86 -9.06 -10.42
C GLU A 141 -16.76 -7.76 -9.61
N LEU A 142 -15.67 -7.02 -9.73
CA LEU A 142 -15.48 -5.71 -9.10
C LEU A 142 -16.55 -4.71 -9.52
N MET A 143 -16.87 -4.67 -10.82
CA MET A 143 -17.93 -3.81 -11.35
C MET A 143 -19.29 -4.19 -10.78
N SER A 144 -19.59 -5.49 -10.66
CA SER A 144 -20.86 -5.96 -10.09
C SER A 144 -20.98 -5.65 -8.59
N PHE A 145 -19.90 -5.82 -7.83
CA PHE A 145 -19.84 -5.50 -6.41
C PHE A 145 -19.95 -4.00 -6.17
N SER A 146 -19.24 -3.21 -6.97
CA SER A 146 -19.29 -1.76 -6.90
C SER A 146 -20.68 -1.25 -7.25
N LYS A 147 -21.30 -1.72 -8.35
CA LYS A 147 -22.64 -1.27 -8.74
C LYS A 147 -23.67 -1.45 -7.62
N LYS A 148 -23.66 -2.60 -6.94
CA LYS A 148 -24.58 -2.88 -5.82
C LYS A 148 -24.38 -1.94 -4.62
N ASN A 149 -23.13 -1.65 -4.26
CA ASN A 149 -22.84 -0.81 -3.10
C ASN A 149 -22.99 0.69 -3.38
N PHE A 150 -22.75 1.11 -4.62
CA PHE A 150 -22.72 2.52 -4.98
C PHE A 150 -24.04 3.05 -5.56
N GLU A 151 -24.99 2.20 -5.95
CA GLU A 151 -26.28 2.65 -6.52
C GLU A 151 -27.06 3.58 -5.56
N GLY A 152 -27.12 3.22 -4.28
CA GLY A 152 -27.77 4.04 -3.26
C GLY A 152 -27.05 5.37 -3.00
N LEU A 153 -25.71 5.36 -3.04
CA LEU A 153 -24.90 6.55 -2.84
C LEU A 153 -24.99 7.50 -4.05
N ALA A 154 -24.88 6.95 -5.26
CA ALA A 154 -24.99 7.69 -6.52
C ALA A 154 -26.33 8.43 -6.61
N ARG A 155 -27.43 7.76 -6.22
CA ARG A 155 -28.77 8.36 -6.20
C ARG A 155 -28.90 9.53 -5.20
N ARG A 156 -28.20 9.47 -4.06
CA ARG A 156 -28.21 10.56 -3.07
C ARG A 156 -27.39 11.76 -3.52
N ILE A 157 -26.30 11.54 -4.25
CA ILE A 157 -25.38 12.61 -4.70
C ILE A 157 -25.82 13.19 -6.06
N GLY A 158 -26.69 12.49 -6.79
CA GLY A 158 -27.13 12.93 -8.13
C GLY A 158 -26.06 12.76 -9.21
N VAL A 159 -25.16 11.79 -9.02
CA VAL A 159 -24.04 11.50 -9.94
C VAL A 159 -24.35 10.21 -10.69
N ASP A 160 -23.92 10.12 -11.96
CA ASP A 160 -24.05 8.90 -12.76
C ASP A 160 -23.37 7.71 -12.05
N PRO A 161 -24.12 6.65 -11.68
CA PRO A 161 -23.57 5.49 -10.99
C PRO A 161 -22.50 4.78 -11.80
N VAL A 162 -22.59 4.79 -13.14
CA VAL A 162 -21.61 4.12 -13.99
C VAL A 162 -20.26 4.79 -13.87
N ARG A 163 -20.23 6.13 -13.91
CA ARG A 163 -19.01 6.92 -13.76
C ARG A 163 -18.37 6.77 -12.39
N LEU A 164 -19.18 6.77 -11.33
CA LEU A 164 -18.72 6.59 -9.95
C LEU A 164 -18.13 5.18 -9.71
N THR A 165 -18.80 4.15 -10.21
CA THR A 165 -18.32 2.76 -10.12
C THR A 165 -17.04 2.57 -10.93
N MET A 166 -16.96 3.15 -12.12
CA MET A 166 -15.78 3.08 -12.98
C MET A 166 -14.57 3.75 -12.31
N SER A 167 -14.73 4.97 -11.79
CA SER A 167 -13.63 5.69 -11.14
C SER A 167 -13.14 4.96 -9.89
N TYR A 168 -14.03 4.32 -9.13
CA TYR A 168 -13.67 3.49 -7.99
C TYR A 168 -12.88 2.25 -8.42
N ALA A 169 -13.32 1.56 -9.47
CA ALA A 169 -12.61 0.40 -10.02
C ALA A 169 -11.21 0.80 -10.50
N GLU A 170 -11.08 1.88 -11.26
CA GLU A 170 -9.79 2.42 -11.71
C GLU A 170 -8.89 2.82 -10.52
N GLY A 171 -9.45 3.53 -9.54
CA GLY A 171 -8.72 3.91 -8.32
C GLY A 171 -8.19 2.71 -7.54
N SER A 172 -8.94 1.60 -7.51
CA SER A 172 -8.51 0.35 -6.86
C SER A 172 -7.34 -0.33 -7.58
N LEU A 173 -7.31 -0.24 -8.91
CA LEU A 173 -6.19 -0.72 -9.73
C LEU A 173 -4.95 0.16 -9.50
N PHE A 174 -5.12 1.48 -9.53
CA PHE A 174 -4.05 2.42 -9.21
C PHE A 174 -3.49 2.21 -7.81
N ARG A 175 -4.34 1.97 -6.81
CA ARG A 175 -3.91 1.60 -5.45
C ARG A 175 -3.01 0.38 -5.45
N SER A 176 -3.34 -0.65 -6.23
CA SER A 176 -2.54 -1.88 -6.31
C SER A 176 -1.18 -1.64 -6.97
N LEU A 177 -1.14 -0.81 -8.02
CA LEU A 177 0.10 -0.39 -8.69
C LEU A 177 0.97 0.52 -7.82
N LEU A 178 0.34 1.40 -7.05
CA LEU A 178 1.02 2.40 -6.23
C LEU A 178 1.46 1.87 -4.86
N LYS A 179 0.93 0.73 -4.37
CA LYS A 179 1.33 0.10 -3.09
C LYS A 179 2.85 0.05 -2.84
N PRO A 180 3.69 -0.48 -3.75
CA PRO A 180 5.13 -0.55 -3.53
C PRO A 180 5.79 0.83 -3.37
N LEU A 181 5.20 1.86 -3.98
CA LEU A 181 5.71 3.23 -3.92
C LEU A 181 5.13 4.03 -2.73
N LEU A 182 3.87 3.79 -2.37
CA LEU A 182 3.22 4.49 -1.25
C LEU A 182 3.84 4.11 0.10
N MET A 183 4.29 2.86 0.28
CA MET A 183 4.83 2.43 1.58
C MET A 183 6.04 3.29 2.02
N PRO A 184 7.14 3.41 1.24
CA PRO A 184 8.26 4.27 1.63
C PRO A 184 7.88 5.75 1.66
N LEU A 185 7.01 6.20 0.75
CA LEU A 185 6.60 7.61 0.67
C LEU A 185 5.80 8.04 1.91
N LYS A 186 4.87 7.22 2.38
CA LYS A 186 4.10 7.50 3.61
C LYS A 186 5.00 7.50 4.85
N LEU A 187 5.95 6.56 4.93
CA LEU A 187 6.93 6.51 6.01
C LEU A 187 7.80 7.78 6.04
N TYR A 188 8.27 8.22 4.87
CA TYR A 188 9.02 9.47 4.76
C TYR A 188 8.17 10.69 5.11
N GLY A 189 6.92 10.74 4.65
CA GLY A 189 5.99 11.81 4.99
C GLY A 189 5.70 11.89 6.49
N ALA A 190 5.44 10.75 7.13
CA ALA A 190 5.25 10.69 8.58
C ALA A 190 6.51 11.15 9.33
N TYR A 191 7.70 10.72 8.89
CA TYR A 191 8.96 11.17 9.46
C TYR A 191 9.15 12.68 9.31
N ALA A 192 8.94 13.23 8.12
CA ALA A 192 9.10 14.66 7.84
C ALA A 192 8.13 15.52 8.65
N VAL A 193 6.88 15.08 8.84
CA VAL A 193 5.91 15.79 9.67
C VAL A 193 6.31 15.77 11.14
N VAL A 194 6.76 14.62 11.67
CA VAL A 194 7.19 14.48 13.07
C VAL A 194 8.46 15.29 13.36
N THR A 195 9.39 15.39 12.39
CA THR A 195 10.61 16.19 12.56
C THR A 195 10.40 17.68 12.32
N SER A 196 9.30 18.08 11.67
CA SER A 196 8.97 19.50 11.48
C SER A 196 8.55 20.11 12.81
N ASP A 197 9.26 21.16 13.26
CA ASP A 197 9.00 21.81 14.55
C ASP A 197 7.57 22.40 14.67
N THR A 198 6.90 22.64 13.55
CA THR A 198 5.48 23.02 13.50
C THR A 198 4.55 21.99 14.15
N PHE A 199 4.90 20.70 14.11
CA PHE A 199 4.07 19.66 14.71
C PHE A 199 4.18 19.66 16.25
N LYS A 200 5.38 19.93 16.80
CA LYS A 200 5.58 20.04 18.25
C LYS A 200 4.69 21.11 18.86
N ILE A 201 4.67 22.29 18.22
CA ILE A 201 3.87 23.43 18.63
C ILE A 201 2.37 23.06 18.67
N GLY A 202 1.86 22.40 17.63
CA GLY A 202 0.45 22.00 17.57
C GLY A 202 0.03 20.99 18.65
N VAL A 203 0.89 20.03 18.96
CA VAL A 203 0.64 19.03 20.01
C VAL A 203 0.69 19.66 21.40
N ASP A 204 1.63 20.56 21.65
CA ASP A 204 1.72 21.28 22.92
C ASP A 204 0.49 22.17 23.16
N TYR A 205 -0.05 22.82 22.12
CA TYR A 205 -1.32 23.56 22.22
C TYR A 205 -2.51 22.64 22.53
N ALA A 206 -2.60 21.48 21.87
CA ALA A 206 -3.69 20.53 22.12
C ALA A 206 -3.65 19.96 23.55
N LEU A 207 -2.45 19.65 24.07
CA LEU A 207 -2.26 19.22 25.45
C LEU A 207 -2.56 20.33 26.45
N SER A 208 -2.16 21.57 26.17
CA SER A 208 -2.46 22.73 27.00
C SER A 208 -3.97 23.00 27.08
N LEU A 209 -4.69 22.85 25.96
CA LEU A 209 -6.16 22.93 25.91
C LEU A 209 -6.84 21.84 26.75
N CYS A 210 -6.34 20.61 26.72
CA CYS A 210 -6.90 19.53 27.55
C CYS A 210 -6.65 19.74 29.05
N HIS A 211 -5.49 20.31 29.44
CA HIS A 211 -5.18 20.59 30.84
C HIS A 211 -5.84 21.85 31.40
N GLY A 212 -6.16 22.84 30.56
CA GLY A 212 -6.80 24.09 30.98
C GLY A 212 -8.31 24.01 31.25
N ILE A 213 -8.92 22.83 31.12
CA ILE A 213 -10.36 22.60 31.34
C ILE A 213 -10.62 21.90 32.70
N SER A 214 -9.60 21.71 33.54
CA SER A 214 -9.75 21.24 34.93
C SER A 214 -9.78 22.40 35.92
#